data_AF-A0A0D3HQH1-F1
#
_entry.id   AF-A0A0D3HQH1-F1
#
_cell.length_a   1.000
_cell.length_b   1.000
_cell.length_c   1.000
_cell.angle_alpha   90.00
_cell.angle_beta   90.00
_cell.angle_gamma   90.00
#
_symmetry.space_group_name_H-M   'P 1'
#
loop_
_entity.id
_entity.type
_entity.pdbx_description
1 polymer ?
#
loop_
_entity_poly.entity_id
_entity_poly.type
_entity_poly.pdbx_seq_one_letter_code
_entity_poly.pdbx_strand_id
1 'polypeptide(L)'
;MPCLNVSTNVNLDGVDTSAVLADASKTVATIIGKPEAYVMVVLKGSVPMAFGGTQEPAAYGELVSIGGLNPDVNKKLSAGIASILESKLSIPKGRFYLKFYDSKSHVLIASLLFVRPIVHKNMLNVCMLCIKNRSV
;
A
#
# COMPACT_ATOMS: atom_id res chain seq x y z
N MET A 1 0.23 -4.06 -5.98
CA MET A 1 -0.04 -4.46 -4.60
C MET A 1 0.84 -3.69 -3.62
N PRO A 2 0.77 -2.35 -3.57
CA PRO A 2 1.31 -1.59 -2.44
C PRO A 2 0.34 -1.63 -1.25
N CYS A 3 0.87 -1.77 -0.05
CA CYS A 3 0.14 -1.69 1.21
C CYS A 3 0.80 -0.64 2.10
N LEU A 4 0.05 0.42 2.43
CA LEU A 4 0.47 1.50 3.30
C LEU A 4 -0.19 1.33 4.67
N ASN A 5 0.59 1.11 5.72
CA ASN A 5 0.12 1.05 7.09
C ASN A 5 0.60 2.32 7.82
N VAL A 6 -0.33 3.14 8.31
CA VAL A 6 -0.04 4.36 9.06
C VAL A 6 -0.57 4.20 10.47
N SER A 7 0.29 4.44 11.45
CA SER A 7 -0.03 4.48 12.87
C SER A 7 0.27 5.87 13.42
N THR A 8 -0.64 6.42 14.23
CA THR A 8 -0.49 7.74 14.84
C THR A 8 -1.00 7.74 16.28
N ASN A 9 -0.43 8.63 17.09
CA ASN A 9 -0.90 8.94 18.44
C ASN A 9 -2.09 9.91 18.47
N VAL A 10 -2.44 10.51 17.33
CA VAL A 10 -3.60 11.40 17.22
C VAL A 10 -4.89 10.59 17.34
N ASN A 11 -5.84 11.10 18.11
CA ASN A 11 -7.18 10.53 18.17
C ASN A 11 -7.91 10.81 16.85
N LEU A 12 -8.49 9.77 16.26
CA LEU A 12 -9.23 9.86 15.00
C LEU A 12 -10.73 10.14 15.20
N ASP A 13 -11.19 10.25 16.45
CA ASP A 13 -12.58 10.61 16.75
C ASP A 13 -12.90 12.00 16.16
N GLY A 14 -13.92 12.07 15.31
CA GLY A 14 -14.32 13.31 14.62
C GLY A 14 -13.45 13.70 13.43
N VAL A 15 -12.42 12.92 13.09
CA VAL A 15 -11.64 13.10 11.86
C VAL A 15 -12.32 12.37 10.72
N ASP A 16 -12.36 12.99 9.53
CA ASP A 16 -12.78 12.33 8.30
C ASP A 16 -11.71 11.33 7.82
N THR A 17 -11.68 10.17 8.48
CA THR A 17 -10.77 9.06 8.15
C THR A 17 -10.98 8.57 6.71
N SER A 18 -12.20 8.67 6.17
CA SER A 18 -12.51 8.25 4.81
C SER A 18 -11.79 9.11 3.77
N ALA A 19 -11.76 10.43 3.98
CA ALA A 19 -11.00 11.34 3.13
C ALA A 19 -9.50 11.11 3.22
N VAL A 20 -8.96 10.83 4.42
CA VAL A 20 -7.53 10.50 4.59
C VAL A 20 -7.16 9.24 3.81
N LEU A 21 -7.98 8.19 3.91
CA LEU A 21 -7.74 6.92 3.22
C LEU A 21 -7.84 7.08 1.69
N ALA A 22 -8.81 7.85 1.19
CA ALA A 22 -8.97 8.15 -0.23
C ALA A 22 -7.79 8.96 -0.78
N ASP A 23 -7.39 10.03 -0.10
CA ASP A 23 -6.27 10.87 -0.53
C ASP A 23 -4.94 10.10 -0.52
N ALA A 24 -4.73 9.27 0.51
CA ALA A 24 -3.53 8.44 0.64
C ALA A 24 -3.46 7.35 -0.43
N SER A 25 -4.54 6.61 -0.67
CA SER A 25 -4.58 5.54 -1.68
C SER A 25 -4.35 6.09 -3.09
N LYS A 26 -4.99 7.20 -3.44
CA LYS A 26 -4.79 7.88 -4.73
C LYS A 26 -3.37 8.39 -4.91
N THR A 27 -2.77 8.96 -3.87
CA THR A 27 -1.39 9.46 -3.90
C THR A 27 -0.40 8.32 -4.08
N VAL A 28 -0.57 7.21 -3.35
CA VAL A 28 0.26 6.01 -3.50
C VAL A 28 0.12 5.41 -4.90
N ALA A 29 -1.09 5.29 -5.42
CA ALA A 29 -1.36 4.78 -6.78
C ALA A 29 -0.64 5.63 -7.84
N THR A 30 -0.78 6.94 -7.75
CA THR A 30 -0.23 7.89 -8.71
C THR A 30 1.30 7.89 -8.71
N ILE A 31 1.92 7.90 -7.53
CA ILE A 31 3.39 7.99 -7.43
C ILE A 31 4.07 6.66 -7.79
N ILE A 32 3.50 5.52 -7.38
CA ILE A 32 4.06 4.19 -7.71
C ILE A 32 3.73 3.79 -9.17
N GLY A 33 2.68 4.37 -9.76
CA GLY A 33 2.22 4.02 -11.10
C GLY A 33 1.51 2.66 -11.17
N LYS A 34 0.83 2.27 -10.09
CA LYS A 34 0.04 1.03 -10.03
C LYS A 34 -1.44 1.37 -9.90
N PRO A 35 -2.35 0.55 -10.44
CA PRO A 35 -3.79 0.79 -10.32
C PRO A 35 -4.22 0.85 -8.85
N GLU A 36 -5.09 1.81 -8.53
CA GLU A 36 -5.62 2.02 -7.18
C GLU A 36 -6.34 0.78 -6.63
N ALA A 37 -6.93 -0.03 -7.52
CA ALA A 37 -7.57 -1.30 -7.17
C ALA A 37 -6.66 -2.31 -6.45
N TYR A 38 -5.34 -2.14 -6.51
CA TYR A 38 -4.37 -2.99 -5.81
C TYR A 38 -3.70 -2.29 -4.63
N VAL A 39 -4.13 -1.08 -4.26
CA VAL A 39 -3.59 -0.30 -3.17
C VAL A 39 -4.42 -0.57 -1.92
N MET A 40 -3.74 -0.97 -0.84
CA MET A 40 -4.34 -1.10 0.48
C MET A 40 -3.79 0.00 1.38
N VAL A 41 -4.66 0.67 2.12
CA VAL A 41 -4.26 1.66 3.13
C VAL A 41 -4.91 1.30 4.45
N VAL A 42 -4.11 1.30 5.51
CA VAL A 42 -4.55 1.07 6.89
C VAL A 42 -4.17 2.29 7.70
N LEU A 43 -5.12 2.85 8.44
CA LEU A 43 -4.91 3.96 9.35
C LEU A 43 -5.27 3.52 10.76
N LYS A 44 -4.31 3.62 11.68
CA LYS A 44 -4.46 3.28 13.10
C LYS A 44 -4.25 4.54 13.94
N GLY A 45 -5.31 4.98 14.60
CA GLY A 45 -5.29 6.11 15.53
C GLY A 45 -5.06 5.68 16.96
N SER A 46 -4.88 6.67 17.83
CA SER A 46 -4.83 6.48 19.29
C SER A 46 -3.79 5.45 19.75
N VAL A 47 -2.70 5.30 18.99
CA VAL A 47 -1.59 4.41 19.32
C VAL A 47 -0.62 5.15 20.24
N PRO A 48 -0.30 4.64 21.45
CA PRO A 48 0.70 5.25 22.31
C PRO A 48 2.05 5.35 21.59
N MET A 49 2.53 6.57 21.39
CA MET A 49 3.73 6.83 20.59
C MET A 49 4.49 8.04 21.16
N ALA A 50 5.81 7.93 21.19
CA ALA A 50 6.70 9.03 21.56
C ALA A 50 7.75 9.22 20.46
N PHE A 51 7.99 10.47 20.09
CA PHE A 51 8.98 10.86 19.08
C PHE A 51 9.86 11.97 19.65
N GLY A 52 11.17 11.78 19.60
CA GLY A 52 12.12 12.73 20.20
C GLY A 52 11.95 12.91 21.72
N GLY A 53 11.43 11.90 22.42
CA GLY A 53 11.15 11.96 23.86
C GLY A 53 9.84 12.64 24.25
N THR A 54 9.07 13.18 23.29
CA THR A 54 7.77 13.81 23.56
C THR A 54 6.61 13.02 22.96
N GLN A 55 5.43 13.14 23.58
CA GLN A 55 4.17 12.51 23.11
C GLN A 55 3.34 13.44 22.20
N GLU A 56 3.94 14.51 21.69
CA GLU A 56 3.30 15.39 20.71
C GLU A 56 2.91 14.64 19.42
N PRO A 57 1.95 15.16 18.63
CA PRO A 57 1.46 14.53 17.40
C PRO A 57 2.59 13.99 16.52
N ALA A 58 2.52 12.69 16.24
CA ALA A 58 3.51 11.96 15.47
C ALA A 58 2.85 10.84 14.69
N ALA A 59 3.47 10.43 13.59
CA ALA A 59 3.03 9.30 12.79
C ALA A 59 4.20 8.41 12.38
N TYR A 60 3.91 7.12 12.28
CA TYR A 60 4.80 6.12 11.73
C TYR A 60 4.08 5.39 10.60
N GLY A 61 4.72 5.32 9.44
CA GLY A 61 4.22 4.68 8.25
C GLY A 61 5.11 3.53 7.81
N GLU A 62 4.49 2.49 7.28
CA GLU A 62 5.17 1.39 6.60
C GLU A 62 4.52 1.17 5.24
N LEU A 63 5.33 1.23 4.18
CA LEU A 63 4.89 0.97 2.82
C LEU A 63 5.57 -0.30 2.31
N VAL A 64 4.76 -1.33 2.08
CA VAL A 64 5.18 -2.58 1.45
C VAL A 64 4.74 -2.54 0.00
N SER A 65 5.64 -2.78 -0.95
CA SER A 65 5.27 -2.92 -2.36
C SER A 65 6.08 -4.04 -3.02
N ILE A 66 5.48 -4.68 -4.02
CA ILE A 66 6.16 -5.64 -4.90
C ILE A 66 6.79 -4.87 -6.06
N GLY A 67 8.05 -4.47 -5.94
CA GLY A 67 8.75 -3.64 -6.94
C GLY A 67 8.16 -2.24 -7.10
N GLY A 68 8.84 -1.41 -7.89
CA GLY A 68 8.44 -0.02 -8.16
C GLY A 68 8.82 0.98 -7.07
N LEU A 69 9.59 0.55 -6.06
CA LEU A 69 10.23 1.46 -5.11
C LEU A 69 11.63 1.80 -5.60
N ASN A 70 11.94 3.10 -5.61
CA ASN A 70 13.26 3.62 -5.92
C ASN A 70 13.49 4.90 -5.09
N PRO A 71 14.73 5.39 -4.96
CA PRO A 71 15.01 6.54 -4.09
C PRO A 71 14.19 7.79 -4.40
N ASP A 72 13.89 8.07 -5.67
CA ASP A 72 13.12 9.26 -6.07
C ASP A 72 11.62 9.10 -5.80
N VAL A 73 11.07 7.93 -6.06
CA VAL A 73 9.70 7.54 -5.72
C VAL A 73 9.50 7.57 -4.20
N ASN A 74 10.46 7.08 -3.43
CA ASN A 74 10.40 7.09 -1.97
C ASN A 74 10.36 8.52 -1.42
N LYS A 75 11.19 9.44 -1.97
CA LYS A 75 11.14 10.86 -1.60
C LYS A 75 9.78 11.48 -1.90
N LYS A 76 9.22 11.23 -3.08
CA LYS A 76 7.89 11.73 -3.49
C LYS A 76 6.78 11.16 -2.60
N LEU A 77 6.83 9.87 -2.28
CA LEU A 77 5.87 9.20 -1.41
C LEU A 77 5.91 9.77 0.00
N SER A 78 7.10 9.87 0.60
CA SER A 78 7.24 10.47 1.93
C SER A 78 6.71 11.89 1.97
N ALA A 79 7.02 12.73 0.97
CA ALA A 79 6.53 14.11 0.90
C ALA A 79 5.00 14.18 0.70
N GLY A 80 4.44 13.32 -0.14
CA GLY A 80 3.01 13.26 -0.41
C GLY A 80 2.21 12.83 0.83
N ILE A 81 2.63 11.73 1.47
CA ILE A 81 1.97 11.25 2.69
C ILE A 81 2.14 12.24 3.84
N ALA A 82 3.33 12.83 4.03
CA ALA A 82 3.54 13.83 5.07
C ALA A 82 2.61 15.05 4.90
N SER A 83 2.35 15.47 3.65
CA SER A 83 1.44 16.59 3.37
C SER A 83 -0.03 16.26 3.68
N ILE A 84 -0.44 15.01 3.44
CA ILE A 84 -1.79 14.54 3.81
C ILE A 84 -1.94 14.49 5.33
N LEU A 85 -0.93 13.97 6.04
CA LEU A 85 -0.95 13.90 7.50
C LEU A 85 -0.93 15.29 8.15
N GLU A 86 -0.18 16.23 7.60
CA GLU A 86 -0.18 17.62 8.06
C GLU A 86 -1.54 18.29 7.86
N SER A 87 -2.12 18.18 6.67
CA SER A 87 -3.39 18.85 6.35
C SER A 87 -4.61 18.25 7.04
N LYS A 88 -4.64 16.93 7.25
CA LYS A 88 -5.83 16.23 7.79
C LYS A 88 -5.72 15.90 9.28
N LEU A 89 -4.51 15.64 9.77
CA LEU A 89 -4.27 15.20 11.16
C LEU A 89 -3.45 16.22 11.96
N SER A 90 -3.05 17.34 11.37
CA SER A 90 -2.21 18.36 12.02
C SER A 90 -0.88 17.81 12.55
N ILE A 91 -0.35 16.76 11.92
CA ILE A 91 0.93 16.16 12.30
C ILE A 91 2.06 16.89 11.56
N PRO A 92 3.05 17.46 12.27
CA PRO A 92 4.17 18.12 11.62
C PRO A 92 4.95 17.16 10.72
N LYS A 93 5.33 17.60 9.51
CA LYS A 93 6.14 16.79 8.57
C LYS A 93 7.45 16.27 9.16
N GLY A 94 8.03 17.00 10.13
CA GLY A 94 9.25 16.60 10.84
C GLY A 94 9.07 15.50 11.89
N ARG A 95 7.83 15.13 12.23
CA ARG A 95 7.49 14.09 13.22
C ARG A 95 6.84 12.87 12.56
N PHE A 96 7.22 12.59 11.32
CA PHE A 96 6.73 11.48 10.52
C PHE A 96 7.90 10.65 9.98
N TYR A 97 7.85 9.33 10.20
CA TYR A 97 8.74 8.39 9.54
C TYR A 97 7.97 7.44 8.63
N LEU A 98 8.53 7.17 7.45
CA LEU A 98 7.99 6.22 6.49
C LEU A 98 9.07 5.17 6.16
N LYS A 99 8.80 3.93 6.55
CA LYS A 99 9.64 2.78 6.23
C LYS A 99 9.18 2.16 4.91
N PHE A 100 10.11 1.90 4.01
CA PHE A 100 9.84 1.27 2.72
C PHE A 100 10.33 -0.17 2.74
N TYR A 101 9.48 -1.10 2.33
CA TYR A 101 9.83 -2.51 2.17
C TYR A 101 9.50 -2.96 0.75
N ASP A 102 10.55 -3.26 -0.01
CA ASP A 102 10.43 -3.84 -1.34
C ASP A 102 10.44 -5.37 -1.25
N SER A 103 9.27 -5.98 -1.44
CA SER A 103 9.12 -7.43 -1.44
C SER A 103 9.37 -7.97 -2.84
N LYS A 104 10.34 -8.87 -2.99
CA LYS A 104 10.58 -9.55 -4.26
C LYS A 104 9.39 -10.46 -4.59
N SER A 105 8.93 -10.43 -5.84
CA SER A 105 7.73 -11.16 -6.33
C SER A 105 7.66 -12.64 -5.95
N HIS A 106 8.80 -13.31 -5.73
CA HIS A 106 8.84 -14.72 -5.32
C HIS A 106 8.34 -15.00 -3.91
N VAL A 107 8.32 -14.01 -3.00
CA VAL A 107 7.95 -14.24 -1.58
C VAL A 107 6.44 -14.21 -1.37
N LEU A 108 5.69 -13.38 -2.11
CA LEU A 108 4.25 -13.24 -1.92
C LEU A 108 3.40 -14.19 -2.78
N ILE A 109 3.96 -14.73 -3.86
CA ILE A 109 3.31 -15.78 -4.66
C ILE A 109 3.20 -17.10 -3.89
N ALA A 110 4.09 -17.37 -2.92
CA ALA A 110 4.01 -18.57 -2.09
C ALA A 110 2.73 -18.60 -1.22
N SER A 111 2.28 -17.45 -0.72
CA SER A 111 1.05 -17.34 0.08
C SER A 111 -0.23 -17.29 -0.78
N LEU A 112 -0.16 -16.87 -2.05
CA LEU A 112 -1.30 -16.93 -2.97
C LEU A 112 -1.47 -18.31 -3.66
N LEU A 113 -0.39 -19.09 -3.82
CA LEU A 113 -0.46 -20.41 -4.48
C LEU A 113 -0.96 -21.54 -3.57
N PHE A 114 -1.06 -21.32 -2.25
CA PHE A 114 -1.64 -22.30 -1.31
C PHE A 114 -3.16 -22.18 -1.12
N VAL A 115 -3.85 -21.49 -2.04
CA VAL A 115 -5.28 -21.72 -2.30
C VAL A 115 -5.42 -22.33 -3.69
N ARG A 116 -4.74 -23.46 -3.93
CA ARG A 116 -5.25 -24.43 -4.90
C ARG A 116 -6.35 -25.21 -4.19
N PRO A 117 -7.64 -25.04 -4.53
CA PRO A 117 -8.63 -26.00 -4.10
C PRO A 117 -8.20 -27.35 -4.67
N ILE A 118 -8.02 -28.30 -3.77
CA ILE A 118 -7.97 -29.72 -4.07
C ILE A 118 -9.34 -30.06 -4.69
N VAL A 119 -9.45 -29.98 -6.02
CA VAL A 119 -10.50 -30.67 -6.76
C VAL A 119 -9.79 -31.74 -7.58
N HIS A 120 -9.96 -32.95 -7.08
CA HIS A 120 -9.46 -34.18 -7.65
C HIS A 120 -10.13 -34.45 -9.02
N LYS A 121 -9.29 -34.64 -10.05
CA LYS A 121 -9.47 -35.49 -11.25
C LYS A 121 -10.78 -35.43 -12.06
N ASN A 122 -10.66 -34.89 -13.27
CA ASN A 122 -10.96 -35.54 -14.57
C ASN A 122 -10.53 -34.53 -15.67
N MET A 123 -9.34 -34.61 -16.25
CA MET A 123 -8.98 -35.38 -17.46
C MET A 123 -9.99 -35.25 -18.62
N LEU A 124 -9.47 -34.74 -19.75
CA LEU A 124 -10.00 -34.73 -21.14
C LEU A 124 -10.91 -33.58 -21.60
N ASN A 125 -10.30 -32.53 -22.15
CA ASN A 125 -10.46 -32.03 -23.53
C ASN A 125 -9.94 -30.58 -23.61
N VAL A 126 -8.77 -30.35 -24.22
CA VAL A 126 -8.65 -29.87 -25.61
C VAL A 126 -9.51 -28.62 -25.88
N CYS A 127 -8.89 -27.45 -25.77
CA CYS A 127 -9.25 -26.28 -26.58
C CYS A 127 -7.97 -25.46 -26.81
N MET A 128 -7.10 -25.97 -27.68
CA MET A 128 -6.98 -25.58 -29.09
C MET A 128 -6.01 -24.42 -29.30
N LEU A 129 -4.76 -24.79 -29.60
CA LEU A 129 -4.06 -24.23 -30.75
C LEU A 129 -4.98 -24.36 -31.97
N CYS A 130 -5.74 -23.31 -32.31
CA CYS A 130 -6.38 -23.12 -33.62
C CYS A 130 -6.83 -21.66 -33.81
N ILE A 131 -5.87 -20.72 -33.76
CA ILE A 131 -5.92 -19.54 -34.63
C ILE A 131 -4.56 -19.47 -35.32
N LYS A 132 -4.36 -20.35 -36.30
CA LYS A 132 -3.41 -20.12 -37.38
C LYS A 132 -4.04 -20.60 -38.68
N ASN A 133 -4.07 -19.69 -39.66
CA ASN A 133 -4.47 -19.79 -41.07
C ASN A 133 -5.96 -19.67 -41.46
N ARG A 134 -6.30 -18.54 -42.12
CA ARG A 134 -6.44 -18.42 -43.59
C ARG A 134 -6.79 -16.95 -43.93
N SER A 135 -5.83 -16.15 -44.43
CA SER A 135 -5.68 -15.78 -45.86
C SER A 135 -6.92 -15.14 -46.48
N VAL A 136 -6.87 -13.82 -46.67
CA VAL A 136 -6.95 -13.16 -48.00
C VAL A 136 -5.80 -12.14 -48.04
#